data_AF-A0A6I7WDI4-F1
#
_entry.id   AF-A0A6I7WDI4-F1
#
_cell.length_a   1.000
_cell.length_b   1.000
_cell.length_c   1.000
_cell.angle_alpha   90.00
_cell.angle_beta   90.00
_cell.angle_gamma   90.00
#
_symmetry.space_group_name_H-M   'P 1'
#
loop_
_entity.id
_entity.type
_entity.pdbx_description
1 polymer ?
#
loop_
_entity_poly.entity_id
_entity_poly.type
_entity_poly.pdbx_seq_one_letter_code
_entity_poly.pdbx_strand_id
1 'polypeptide(L)'
;FDIFDRVNRGGTQLNNQEMRNALYLGKATSLLNKLVETECFLKATGKTVSPKRMKDKYITLRFLGFYLLRTEQLGGISYKSDVDEFLADVMKEINAFSDEKINQLTEVFEISMKNCYEILGKDGFRFSNENHSKKRPINMGLFECLSYMLNVHLPTNTNRLILKKEIEDL
;
A
#
# COMPACT_ATOMS: atom_id res chain seq x y z
N PHE A 1 17.22 17.68 -4.48
CA PHE A 1 18.32 16.90 -5.10
C PHE A 1 19.59 16.83 -4.23
N ASP A 2 20.05 17.89 -3.56
CA ASP A 2 21.36 17.93 -2.86
C ASP A 2 21.47 17.07 -1.56
N ILE A 3 20.39 16.93 -0.77
CA ILE A 3 20.40 16.12 0.47
C ILE A 3 20.54 14.61 0.17
N PHE A 4 19.92 14.13 -0.92
CA PHE A 4 19.89 12.72 -1.29
C PHE A 4 21.27 12.19 -1.72
N ASP A 5 22.02 12.99 -2.49
CA ASP A 5 23.38 12.66 -2.92
C ASP A 5 24.41 12.72 -1.77
N ARG A 6 24.11 13.40 -0.66
CA ARG A 6 24.99 13.41 0.53
C ARG A 6 24.80 12.17 1.39
N VAL A 7 23.55 11.73 1.60
CA VAL A 7 23.26 10.53 2.40
C VAL A 7 23.76 9.25 1.71
N ASN A 8 23.81 9.23 0.37
CA ASN A 8 24.20 8.06 -0.43
C ASN A 8 25.69 7.96 -0.80
N ARG A 9 26.61 8.66 -0.11
CA ARG A 9 28.06 8.57 -0.37
C ARG A 9 28.73 7.53 0.54
N GLY A 10 28.92 6.33 0.01
CA GLY A 10 29.68 5.22 0.62
C GLY A 10 28.80 4.02 1.00
N GLY A 11 29.16 2.81 0.53
CA GLY A 11 28.40 1.57 0.77
C GLY A 11 27.28 1.28 -0.24
N THR A 12 26.36 0.36 0.10
CA THR A 12 25.20 0.05 -0.76
C THR A 12 24.22 1.22 -0.76
N GLN A 13 23.92 1.78 -1.93
CA GLN A 13 22.98 2.91 -2.06
C GLN A 13 21.57 2.55 -1.56
N LEU A 14 20.99 3.45 -0.75
CA LEU A 14 19.60 3.37 -0.33
C LEU A 14 18.66 3.61 -1.52
N ASN A 15 17.53 2.91 -1.57
CA ASN A 15 16.48 3.19 -2.54
C ASN A 15 15.61 4.34 -2.03
N ASN A 16 14.69 4.79 -2.89
CA ASN A 16 13.82 5.91 -2.56
C ASN A 16 12.98 5.68 -1.29
N GLN A 17 12.51 4.45 -1.04
CA GLN A 17 11.75 4.15 0.18
C GLN A 17 12.61 4.13 1.45
N GLU A 18 13.80 3.54 1.40
CA GLU A 18 14.76 3.51 2.51
C GLU A 18 15.19 4.94 2.88
N MET A 19 15.44 5.76 1.86
CA MET A 19 15.78 7.17 2.01
C MET A 19 14.62 7.98 2.60
N ARG A 20 13.40 7.82 2.09
CA ARG A 20 12.19 8.46 2.66
C ARG A 20 11.96 8.03 4.10
N ASN A 21 12.13 6.75 4.42
CA ASN A 21 12.01 6.24 5.79
C ASN A 21 13.05 6.87 6.73
N ALA A 22 14.28 7.10 6.26
CA ALA A 22 15.33 7.75 7.06
C ALA A 22 15.09 9.25 7.27
N LEU A 23 14.54 9.94 6.26
CA LEU A 23 14.33 11.39 6.29
C LEU A 23 13.04 11.81 7.00
N TYR A 24 11.99 10.98 6.92
CA TYR A 24 10.65 11.31 7.41
C TYR A 24 10.22 10.39 8.56
N LEU A 25 11.11 10.21 9.54
CA LEU A 25 10.83 9.45 10.78
C LEU A 25 9.65 10.06 11.53
N GLY A 26 8.76 9.21 12.03
CA GLY A 26 7.59 9.63 12.81
C GLY A 26 6.41 8.65 12.72
N LYS A 27 5.19 9.18 12.86
CA LYS A 27 3.94 8.42 12.79
C LYS A 27 3.81 7.63 11.49
N ALA A 28 4.27 8.18 10.35
CA ALA A 28 4.26 7.50 9.07
C ALA A 28 5.09 6.22 9.10
N THR A 29 6.34 6.28 9.57
CA THR A 29 7.21 5.09 9.66
C THR A 29 6.68 4.05 10.65
N SER A 30 6.15 4.49 11.80
CA SER A 30 5.55 3.60 12.80
C SER A 30 4.29 2.92 12.28
N LEU A 31 3.42 3.66 11.58
CA LEU A 31 2.23 3.12 10.93
C LEU A 31 2.61 2.08 9.88
N LEU A 32 3.54 2.39 8.97
CA LEU A 32 3.96 1.44 7.93
C LEU A 32 4.53 0.15 8.53
N ASN A 33 5.35 0.23 9.58
CA ASN A 33 5.86 -0.95 10.29
C ASN A 33 4.72 -1.81 10.84
N LYS A 34 3.73 -1.19 11.51
CA LYS A 34 2.56 -1.90 12.04
C LYS A 34 1.75 -2.58 10.93
N LEU A 35 1.45 -1.87 9.85
CA LEU A 35 0.57 -2.35 8.79
C LEU A 35 1.12 -3.57 8.05
N VAL A 36 2.43 -3.58 7.74
CA VAL A 36 3.04 -4.70 7.00
C VAL A 36 3.15 -5.99 7.81
N GLU A 37 3.03 -5.90 9.14
CA GLU A 37 3.03 -7.05 10.05
C GLU A 37 1.63 -7.62 10.32
N THR A 38 0.56 -6.91 9.90
CA THR A 38 -0.82 -7.36 10.14
C THR A 38 -1.13 -8.67 9.42
N GLU A 39 -1.92 -9.54 10.07
CA GLU A 39 -2.31 -10.82 9.49
C GLU A 39 -3.12 -10.65 8.19
N CYS A 40 -3.95 -9.61 8.10
CA CYS A 40 -4.74 -9.32 6.91
C CYS A 40 -3.85 -9.00 5.70
N PHE A 41 -2.84 -8.14 5.85
CA PHE A 41 -1.87 -7.86 4.79
C PHE A 41 -1.09 -9.11 4.37
N LEU A 42 -0.61 -9.88 5.35
CA LEU A 42 0.14 -11.11 5.10
C LEU A 42 -0.71 -12.15 4.34
N LYS A 43 -2.00 -12.30 4.69
CA LYS A 43 -2.95 -13.17 3.98
C LYS A 43 -3.25 -12.67 2.57
N ALA A 44 -3.62 -11.40 2.42
CA ALA A 44 -3.98 -10.79 1.14
C ALA A 44 -2.82 -10.83 0.12
N THR A 45 -1.58 -10.69 0.60
CA THR A 45 -0.38 -10.74 -0.24
C THR A 45 0.24 -12.14 -0.37
N GLY A 46 -0.35 -13.14 0.30
CA GLY A 46 0.15 -14.51 0.37
C GLY A 46 1.57 -14.62 0.95
N LYS A 47 1.98 -13.67 1.82
CA LYS A 47 3.32 -13.59 2.44
C LYS A 47 4.48 -13.54 1.45
N THR A 48 4.26 -13.00 0.25
CA THR A 48 5.27 -12.96 -0.82
C THR A 48 5.92 -11.60 -1.04
N VAL A 49 5.39 -10.54 -0.44
CA VAL A 49 5.99 -9.21 -0.53
C VAL A 49 7.21 -9.20 0.39
N SER A 50 8.39 -9.07 -0.20
CA SER A 50 9.63 -9.10 0.58
C SER A 50 9.81 -7.81 1.38
N PRO A 51 10.22 -7.88 2.65
CA PRO A 51 10.63 -6.70 3.42
C PRO A 51 11.99 -6.15 2.96
N LYS A 52 12.72 -6.89 2.11
CA LYS A 52 14.01 -6.48 1.57
C LYS A 52 13.85 -5.17 0.81
N ARG A 53 14.73 -4.21 1.11
CA ARG A 53 14.68 -2.84 0.55
C ARG A 53 13.33 -2.12 0.81
N MET A 54 12.60 -2.49 1.88
CA MET A 54 11.33 -1.90 2.30
C MET A 54 10.19 -1.95 1.27
N LYS A 55 10.15 -2.99 0.42
CA LYS A 55 9.14 -3.10 -0.64
C LYS A 55 7.71 -3.23 -0.10
N ASP A 56 7.53 -3.92 1.01
CA ASP A 56 6.28 -4.01 1.75
C ASP A 56 5.77 -2.62 2.21
N LYS A 57 6.64 -1.82 2.83
CA LYS A 57 6.30 -0.46 3.25
C LYS A 57 6.01 0.43 2.06
N TYR A 58 6.73 0.25 0.95
CA TYR A 58 6.50 0.99 -0.29
C TYR A 58 5.10 0.75 -0.86
N ILE A 59 4.66 -0.51 -0.98
CA ILE A 59 3.32 -0.80 -1.51
C ILE A 59 2.21 -0.30 -0.58
N THR A 60 2.42 -0.43 0.74
CA THR A 60 1.49 0.05 1.75
C THR A 60 1.38 1.58 1.74
N LEU A 61 2.51 2.29 1.62
CA LEU A 61 2.53 3.76 1.53
C LEU A 61 1.84 4.25 0.26
N ARG A 62 1.99 3.54 -0.85
CA ARG A 62 1.28 3.86 -2.10
C ARG A 62 -0.23 3.75 -1.93
N PHE A 63 -0.72 2.66 -1.34
CA PHE A 63 -2.14 2.52 -1.02
C PHE A 63 -2.65 3.69 -0.16
N LEU A 64 -1.96 4.01 0.95
CA LEU A 64 -2.37 5.10 1.84
C LEU A 64 -2.35 6.45 1.11
N GLY A 65 -1.30 6.73 0.35
CA GLY A 65 -1.15 7.97 -0.41
C GLY A 65 -2.27 8.15 -1.42
N PHE A 66 -2.54 7.13 -2.26
CA PHE A 66 -3.61 7.22 -3.24
C PHE A 66 -5.00 7.22 -2.60
N TYR A 67 -5.22 6.50 -1.50
CA TYR A 67 -6.46 6.61 -0.73
C TYR A 67 -6.70 8.04 -0.26
N LEU A 68 -5.70 8.65 0.41
CA LEU A 68 -5.78 10.01 0.91
C LEU A 68 -5.97 11.03 -0.23
N LEU A 69 -5.27 10.84 -1.36
CA LEU A 69 -5.43 11.70 -2.54
C LEU A 69 -6.84 11.62 -3.10
N ARG A 70 -7.37 10.41 -3.31
CA ARG A 70 -8.69 10.18 -3.93
C ARG A 70 -9.86 10.58 -3.02
N THR A 71 -9.60 10.74 -1.73
CA THR A 71 -10.58 11.19 -0.74
C THR A 71 -10.34 12.63 -0.29
N GLU A 72 -9.44 13.36 -0.98
CA GLU A 72 -9.15 14.78 -0.78
C GLU A 72 -8.61 15.13 0.62
N GLN A 73 -7.83 14.22 1.22
CA GLN A 73 -7.33 14.32 2.60
C GLN A 73 -5.85 14.75 2.69
N LEU A 74 -5.25 15.23 1.60
CA LEU A 74 -3.84 15.64 1.56
C LEU A 74 -3.63 17.16 1.50
N GLY A 75 -4.60 17.97 1.93
CA GLY A 75 -4.38 19.40 2.15
C GLY A 75 -3.85 20.20 0.95
N GLY A 76 -4.18 19.81 -0.28
CA GLY A 76 -3.72 20.46 -1.52
C GLY A 76 -2.48 19.84 -2.19
N ILE A 77 -1.89 18.78 -1.61
CA ILE A 77 -0.91 17.96 -2.32
C ILE A 77 -1.59 17.31 -3.53
N SER A 78 -0.95 17.41 -4.70
CA SER A 78 -1.41 16.83 -5.96
C SER A 78 -0.34 15.90 -6.53
N TYR A 79 -0.77 14.81 -7.16
CA TYR A 79 0.14 13.92 -7.87
C TYR A 79 0.55 14.52 -9.21
N LYS A 80 1.85 14.77 -9.39
CA LYS A 80 2.44 15.40 -10.59
C LYS A 80 3.29 14.43 -11.41
N SER A 81 2.86 13.16 -11.49
CA SER A 81 3.55 12.08 -12.22
C SER A 81 4.93 11.66 -11.67
N ASP A 82 5.40 12.25 -10.57
CA ASP A 82 6.52 11.73 -9.77
C ASP A 82 5.96 11.08 -8.50
N VAL A 83 6.06 9.76 -8.44
CA VAL A 83 5.56 9.01 -7.28
C VAL A 83 6.49 9.05 -6.09
N ASP A 84 7.78 9.24 -6.29
CA ASP A 84 8.72 9.29 -5.17
C ASP A 84 8.63 10.63 -4.42
N GLU A 85 8.46 11.73 -5.16
CA GLU A 85 8.15 13.04 -4.58
C GLU A 85 6.79 13.01 -3.87
N PHE A 86 5.75 12.47 -4.54
CA PHE A 86 4.42 12.35 -3.93
C PHE A 86 4.44 11.55 -2.62
N LEU A 87 5.12 10.40 -2.58
CA LEU A 87 5.17 9.58 -1.37
C LEU A 87 6.01 10.22 -0.26
N ALA A 88 6.97 11.09 -0.59
CA ALA A 88 7.67 11.90 0.40
C ALA A 88 6.70 12.88 1.08
N ASP A 89 5.87 13.58 0.31
CA ASP A 89 4.89 14.53 0.83
C ASP A 89 3.79 13.82 1.64
N VAL A 90 3.32 12.66 1.18
CA VAL A 90 2.39 11.81 1.94
C VAL A 90 2.97 11.43 3.31
N MET A 91 4.26 11.08 3.40
CA MET A 91 4.87 10.77 4.70
C MET A 91 4.93 12.00 5.63
N LYS A 92 5.23 13.19 5.09
CA LYS A 92 5.21 14.44 5.88
C LYS A 92 3.80 14.72 6.41
N GLU A 93 2.80 14.55 5.56
CA GLU A 93 1.40 14.78 5.92
C GLU A 93 0.94 13.79 7.00
N ILE A 94 1.22 12.49 6.83
CA ILE A 94 0.90 11.47 7.85
C ILE A 94 1.63 11.74 9.17
N ASN A 95 2.85 12.28 9.15
CA ASN A 95 3.56 12.65 10.38
C ASN A 95 2.87 13.79 11.15
N ALA A 96 2.10 14.64 10.47
CA ALA A 96 1.34 15.73 11.09
C ALA A 96 -0.06 15.31 11.56
N PHE A 97 -0.55 14.13 11.17
CA PHE A 97 -1.87 13.64 11.54
C PHE A 97 -2.04 13.38 13.04
N SER A 98 -3.28 13.53 13.52
CA SER A 98 -3.67 13.14 14.87
C SER A 98 -3.69 11.61 15.02
N ASP A 99 -3.66 11.11 16.25
CA ASP A 99 -3.66 9.66 16.49
C ASP A 99 -4.99 9.01 16.08
N GLU A 100 -6.10 9.72 16.20
CA GLU A 100 -7.40 9.31 15.67
C GLU A 100 -7.34 9.11 14.17
N LYS A 101 -6.64 10.01 13.45
CA LYS A 101 -6.48 9.90 12.01
C LYS A 101 -5.60 8.71 11.61
N ILE A 102 -4.54 8.44 12.38
CA ILE A 102 -3.70 7.24 12.20
C ILE A 102 -4.51 5.95 12.44
N ASN A 103 -5.39 5.95 13.43
CA ASN A 103 -6.29 4.80 13.69
C ASN A 103 -7.28 4.59 12.54
N GLN A 104 -7.88 5.66 12.02
CA GLN A 104 -8.75 5.58 10.83
C GLN A 104 -8.02 4.98 9.62
N LEU A 105 -6.78 5.41 9.35
CA LEU A 105 -5.98 4.85 8.25
C LEU A 105 -5.66 3.37 8.47
N THR A 106 -5.44 2.97 9.73
CA THR A 106 -5.23 1.56 10.09
C THR A 106 -6.49 0.75 9.77
N GLU A 107 -7.66 1.21 10.20
CA GLU A 107 -8.94 0.53 9.97
C GLU A 107 -9.24 0.39 8.48
N VAL A 108 -9.07 1.46 7.70
CA VAL A 108 -9.26 1.46 6.24
C VAL A 108 -8.35 0.44 5.56
N PHE A 109 -7.07 0.40 5.95
CA PHE A 109 -6.12 -0.57 5.41
C PHE A 109 -6.51 -2.01 5.79
N GLU A 110 -6.88 -2.25 7.05
CA GLU A 110 -7.26 -3.59 7.48
C GLU A 110 -8.53 -4.09 6.81
N ILE A 111 -9.56 -3.26 6.67
CA ILE A 111 -10.81 -3.58 5.95
C ILE A 111 -10.47 -3.93 4.50
N SER A 112 -9.67 -3.08 3.84
CA SER A 112 -9.21 -3.31 2.48
C SER A 112 -8.53 -4.67 2.31
N MET A 113 -7.51 -4.96 3.14
CA MET A 113 -6.77 -6.22 3.04
C MET A 113 -7.66 -7.43 3.37
N LYS A 114 -8.55 -7.33 4.36
CA LYS A 114 -9.50 -8.41 4.71
C LYS A 114 -10.43 -8.69 3.53
N ASN A 115 -11.04 -7.65 2.95
CA ASN A 115 -11.95 -7.80 1.81
C ASN A 115 -11.24 -8.35 0.57
N CYS A 116 -10.05 -7.82 0.23
CA CYS A 116 -9.26 -8.34 -0.89
C CYS A 116 -8.96 -9.83 -0.72
N TYR A 117 -8.58 -10.26 0.48
CA TYR A 117 -8.34 -11.68 0.74
C TYR A 117 -9.62 -12.52 0.70
N GLU A 118 -10.71 -12.06 1.30
CA GLU A 118 -11.96 -12.82 1.38
C GLU A 118 -12.65 -12.97 0.01
N ILE A 119 -12.51 -11.98 -0.88
CA ILE A 119 -13.10 -12.02 -2.22
C ILE A 119 -12.17 -12.71 -3.22
N LEU A 120 -10.90 -12.32 -3.25
CA LEU A 120 -9.97 -12.71 -4.32
C LEU A 120 -8.96 -13.79 -3.88
N GLY A 121 -8.85 -14.04 -2.58
CA GLY A 121 -7.87 -14.97 -2.01
C GLY A 121 -6.43 -14.42 -2.03
N LYS A 122 -5.48 -15.28 -1.67
CA LYS A 122 -4.03 -14.96 -1.58
C LYS A 122 -3.36 -14.54 -2.89
N ASP A 123 -4.07 -14.66 -4.01
CA ASP A 123 -3.59 -14.41 -5.36
C ASP A 123 -4.31 -13.23 -6.04
N GLY A 124 -5.18 -12.52 -5.32
CA GLY A 124 -6.00 -11.43 -5.88
C GLY A 124 -5.22 -10.28 -6.50
N PHE A 125 -3.97 -10.06 -6.09
CA PHE A 125 -3.12 -9.00 -6.65
C PHE A 125 -2.19 -9.49 -7.77
N ARG A 126 -2.51 -10.59 -8.44
CA ARG A 126 -1.70 -11.16 -9.52
C ARG A 126 -2.57 -11.36 -10.76
N PHE A 127 -1.99 -11.09 -11.91
CA PHE A 127 -2.58 -11.54 -13.15
C PHE A 127 -2.58 -13.07 -13.22
N SER A 128 -3.64 -13.63 -13.78
CA SER A 128 -3.75 -15.05 -14.10
C SER A 128 -2.56 -15.49 -14.98
N ASN A 129 -2.18 -16.77 -14.85
CA ASN A 129 -1.13 -17.35 -15.65
C ASN A 129 -1.67 -18.61 -16.31
N GLU A 130 -2.06 -18.52 -17.59
CA GLU A 130 -2.67 -19.59 -18.37
C GLU A 130 -1.84 -20.89 -18.38
N ASN A 131 -0.52 -20.77 -18.26
CA ASN A 131 0.41 -21.90 -18.36
C ASN A 131 0.85 -22.50 -17.01
N HIS A 132 0.25 -22.11 -15.87
CA HIS A 132 0.40 -22.68 -14.50
C HIS A 132 1.82 -22.95 -13.95
N SER A 133 2.89 -22.62 -14.67
CA SER A 133 4.23 -23.14 -14.37
C SER A 133 4.98 -22.33 -13.31
N LYS A 134 4.65 -21.04 -13.13
CA LYS A 134 5.19 -20.19 -12.05
C LYS A 134 4.20 -19.13 -11.58
N LYS A 135 4.20 -18.87 -10.27
CA LYS A 135 3.42 -17.81 -9.64
C LYS A 135 4.01 -16.44 -9.98
N ARG A 136 3.27 -15.61 -10.72
CA ARG A 136 3.68 -14.23 -11.06
C ARG A 136 3.84 -13.40 -9.79
N PRO A 137 4.73 -12.39 -9.71
CA PRO A 137 4.81 -11.50 -8.56
C PRO A 137 3.52 -10.68 -8.39
N ILE A 138 3.32 -10.08 -7.21
CA ILE A 138 2.23 -9.12 -7.00
C ILE A 138 2.40 -7.96 -7.96
N ASN A 139 1.32 -7.63 -8.67
CA ASN A 139 1.23 -6.46 -9.52
C ASN A 139 0.87 -5.24 -8.67
N MET A 140 1.65 -4.16 -8.81
CA MET A 140 1.45 -2.92 -8.03
C MET A 140 0.10 -2.26 -8.34
N GLY A 141 -0.24 -2.12 -9.62
CA GLY A 141 -1.48 -1.47 -10.04
C GLY A 141 -2.71 -2.23 -9.57
N LEU A 142 -2.69 -3.56 -9.63
CA LEU A 142 -3.76 -4.40 -9.04
C LEU A 142 -3.85 -4.18 -7.53
N PHE A 143 -2.71 -4.16 -6.83
CA PHE A 143 -2.71 -3.88 -5.39
C PHE A 143 -3.37 -2.54 -5.08
N GLU A 144 -3.00 -1.47 -5.78
CA GLU A 144 -3.56 -0.13 -5.55
C GLU A 144 -5.04 -0.04 -5.87
N CYS A 145 -5.45 -0.49 -7.06
CA CYS A 145 -6.83 -0.35 -7.52
C CYS A 145 -7.79 -1.21 -6.69
N LEU A 146 -7.45 -2.49 -6.48
CA LEU A 146 -8.32 -3.41 -5.74
C LEU A 146 -8.39 -3.05 -4.27
N SER A 147 -7.27 -2.66 -3.67
CA SER A 147 -7.25 -2.25 -2.26
C SER A 147 -8.08 -0.98 -2.07
N TYR A 148 -8.00 -0.01 -2.99
CA TYR A 148 -8.84 1.18 -2.94
C TYR A 148 -10.33 0.85 -3.11
N MET A 149 -10.68 0.03 -4.11
CA MET A 149 -12.06 -0.36 -4.38
C MET A 149 -12.70 -1.12 -3.21
N LEU A 150 -11.92 -1.95 -2.51
CA LEU A 150 -12.41 -2.85 -1.47
C LEU A 150 -12.17 -2.31 -0.04
N ASN A 151 -11.90 -1.02 0.14
CA ASN A 151 -11.67 -0.43 1.47
C ASN A 151 -12.96 -0.11 2.26
N VAL A 152 -14.12 -0.58 1.82
CA VAL A 152 -15.43 -0.29 2.41
C VAL A 152 -15.97 -1.47 3.22
N HIS A 153 -16.85 -1.19 4.18
CA HIS A 153 -17.61 -2.25 4.84
C HIS A 153 -18.59 -2.88 3.84
N LEU A 154 -18.41 -4.17 3.57
CA LEU A 154 -19.32 -4.93 2.72
C LEU A 154 -20.55 -5.36 3.53
N PRO A 155 -21.78 -5.19 3.00
CA PRO A 155 -22.99 -5.70 3.62
C PRO A 155 -22.89 -7.22 3.92
N THR A 156 -23.48 -7.69 5.01
CA THR A 156 -23.41 -9.09 5.43
C THR A 156 -23.98 -10.06 4.37
N ASN A 157 -24.93 -9.60 3.57
CA ASN A 157 -25.55 -10.35 2.47
C ASN A 157 -24.79 -10.25 1.14
N THR A 158 -23.59 -9.66 1.11
CA THR A 158 -22.78 -9.55 -0.12
C THR A 158 -22.45 -10.94 -0.66
N ASN A 159 -22.88 -11.22 -1.90
CA ASN A 159 -22.47 -12.43 -2.60
C ASN A 159 -21.04 -12.26 -3.14
N ARG A 160 -20.07 -12.72 -2.35
CA ARG A 160 -18.63 -12.58 -2.66
C ARG A 160 -18.21 -13.33 -3.92
N LEU A 161 -18.92 -14.39 -4.32
CA LEU A 161 -18.62 -15.12 -5.55
C LEU A 161 -19.00 -14.29 -6.79
N ILE A 162 -20.16 -13.62 -6.75
CA ILE A 162 -20.58 -12.71 -7.82
C ILE A 162 -19.63 -11.52 -7.90
N LEU A 163 -19.34 -10.87 -6.77
CA LEU A 163 -18.42 -9.73 -6.73
C LEU A 163 -17.02 -10.09 -7.23
N LYS A 164 -16.52 -11.28 -6.87
CA LYS A 164 -15.24 -11.78 -7.41
C LYS A 164 -15.28 -11.85 -8.94
N LYS A 165 -16.34 -12.45 -9.51
CA LYS A 165 -16.49 -12.60 -10.95
C LYS A 165 -16.55 -11.23 -11.65
N GLU A 166 -17.33 -10.29 -11.11
CA GLU A 166 -17.42 -8.93 -11.65
C GLU A 166 -16.06 -8.22 -11.64
N ILE A 167 -15.24 -8.41 -10.60
CA ILE A 167 -13.88 -7.84 -10.55
C ILE A 167 -12.94 -8.50 -11.57
N GLU A 168 -13.06 -9.81 -11.79
CA GLU A 168 -12.25 -10.55 -12.76
C GLU A 168 -12.62 -10.26 -14.22
N ASP A 169 -13.83 -9.73 -14.46
CA ASP A 169 -14.36 -9.38 -15.79
C ASP A 169 -14.09 -7.90 -16.19
N LEU A 170 -13.48 -7.07 -15.32
CA LEU A 170 -13.09 -5.67 -15.59
C LEU A 170 -11.84 -5.56 -16.49
#